data_AF-A0A433PCZ7-F1
#
_entry.id   AF-A0A433PCZ7-F1
#
_cell.length_a   1.000
_cell.length_b   1.000
_cell.length_c   1.000
_cell.angle_alpha   90.00
_cell.angle_beta   90.00
_cell.angle_gamma   90.00
#
_symmetry.space_group_name_H-M   'P 1'
#
loop_
_entity.id
_entity.type
_entity.pdbx_description
1 polymer ?
#
loop_
_entity_poly.entity_id
_entity_poly.type
_entity_poly.pdbx_seq_one_letter_code
_entity_poly.pdbx_strand_id
1 'polypeptide(L)'
;MRSCLVRWIPQHVLGEMFSCDVVIAGWCSPVGGLSVYSTPSASLAHGDGKPVIIVSAAMDSRSFFHDLTLGIENDVSGMIALIAVADALSKVGWMRFPYEGHNISKSPFYISTNLIIIRLYTQQSPVALTTFPKHIIYTLFTAEAWGHAGSQRFVSDVYQNPTCANTTGNYCPYTAPACSYPCLRDLDFTRINFDAIESVWELNSVAQSSAPSSPQPSFFAHFDDTTLPGNNRLLQLLVNVSGGQQYAIQAAAADGVDRKLPPSTVQAFLQKKRSIPAVVISDFQKQLGK
;
A
#
# COMPACT_ATOMS: atom_id res chain seq x y z
N MET A 1 -2.35 -6.74 22.19
CA MET A 1 -2.94 -5.64 23.00
C MET A 1 -4.13 -5.11 22.22
N ARG A 2 -5.33 -5.09 22.81
CA ARG A 2 -6.53 -4.54 22.17
C ARG A 2 -6.67 -3.10 22.64
N SER A 3 -6.60 -2.15 21.71
CA SER A 3 -6.68 -0.71 22.02
C SER A 3 -8.15 -0.26 21.98
N CYS A 4 -8.63 0.36 23.05
CA CYS A 4 -9.98 0.93 23.15
C CYS A 4 -9.89 2.44 23.37
N LEU A 5 -10.77 3.21 22.72
CA LEU A 5 -10.90 4.64 22.95
C LEU A 5 -11.96 4.85 24.04
N VAL A 6 -11.57 5.49 25.14
CA VAL A 6 -12.49 5.83 26.24
C VAL A 6 -13.40 6.96 25.79
N ARG A 7 -14.71 6.81 26.01
CA ARG A 7 -15.70 7.84 25.68
C ARG A 7 -15.49 9.06 26.58
N TRP A 8 -15.19 10.20 25.98
CA TRP A 8 -15.13 11.48 26.68
C TRP A 8 -16.52 11.94 27.11
N ILE A 9 -16.80 11.91 28.41
CA ILE A 9 -17.82 12.75 29.03
C ILE A 9 -17.09 14.03 29.47
N PRO A 10 -17.63 15.24 29.26
CA PRO A 10 -16.98 16.46 29.71
C PRO A 10 -16.63 16.33 31.20
N GLN A 11 -15.33 16.39 31.50
CA GLN A 11 -14.67 16.44 32.82
C GLN A 11 -14.31 15.14 33.57
N HIS A 12 -14.59 13.92 33.10
CA HIS A 12 -14.12 12.71 33.81
C HIS A 12 -13.71 11.55 32.87
N VAL A 13 -12.49 11.04 33.07
CA VAL A 13 -12.05 9.75 32.52
C VAL A 13 -12.50 8.66 33.50
N LEU A 14 -13.46 7.83 33.11
CA LEU A 14 -14.02 6.74 33.94
C LEU A 14 -13.21 5.43 33.85
N GLY A 15 -11.90 5.51 33.61
CA GLY A 15 -11.08 4.35 33.26
C GLY A 15 -10.24 3.82 34.42
N GLU A 16 -10.78 2.91 35.22
CA GLU A 16 -9.99 2.07 36.17
C GLU A 16 -10.04 0.57 35.85
N MET A 17 -10.54 0.16 34.67
CA MET A 17 -10.76 -1.25 34.32
C MET A 17 -10.15 -1.67 32.98
N PHE A 18 -9.97 -2.98 32.77
CA PHE A 18 -9.41 -3.56 31.55
C PHE A 18 -10.35 -3.35 30.34
N SER A 19 -9.78 -3.41 29.12
CA SER A 19 -10.48 -3.15 27.85
C SER A 19 -11.80 -3.91 27.68
N CYS A 20 -11.91 -5.15 28.15
CA CYS A 20 -13.15 -5.93 28.04
C CYS A 20 -14.27 -5.38 28.93
N ASP A 21 -13.94 -4.99 30.16
CA ASP A 21 -14.94 -4.57 31.14
C ASP A 21 -15.60 -3.25 30.74
N VAL A 22 -14.79 -2.30 30.25
CA VAL A 22 -15.27 -0.99 29.80
C VAL A 22 -16.06 -1.05 28.48
N VAL A 23 -15.78 -2.04 27.62
CA VAL A 23 -16.58 -2.30 26.40
C VAL A 23 -17.93 -2.90 26.77
N ILE A 24 -17.97 -3.88 27.69
CA ILE A 24 -19.20 -4.49 28.17
C ILE A 24 -20.09 -3.46 28.88
N ALA A 25 -19.48 -2.55 29.67
CA ALA A 25 -20.19 -1.47 30.33
C ALA A 25 -20.67 -0.36 29.37
N GLY A 26 -20.27 -0.38 28.10
CA GLY A 26 -20.63 0.64 27.10
C GLY A 26 -19.91 1.98 27.28
N TRP A 27 -18.78 2.00 27.98
CA TRP A 27 -18.01 3.21 28.30
C TRP A 27 -16.89 3.48 27.29
N CYS A 28 -16.60 2.52 26.41
CA CYS A 28 -15.58 2.63 25.39
C CYS A 28 -16.09 2.14 24.04
N SER A 29 -15.52 2.71 22.98
CA SER A 29 -15.67 2.20 21.61
C SER A 29 -14.35 1.57 21.16
N PRO A 30 -14.40 0.51 20.33
CA PRO A 30 -13.18 -0.03 19.74
C PRO A 30 -12.51 1.04 18.86
N VAL A 31 -11.18 1.13 18.93
CA VAL A 31 -10.41 1.95 17.97
C VAL A 31 -10.46 1.26 16.62
N GLY A 32 -10.74 2.02 15.57
CA GLY A 32 -10.84 1.50 14.21
C GLY A 32 -11.20 2.59 13.21
N GLY A 33 -11.43 2.16 11.97
CA GLY A 33 -11.85 3.02 10.88
C GLY A 33 -12.17 2.19 9.64
N LEU A 34 -12.31 2.87 8.50
CA LEU A 34 -12.45 2.23 7.20
C LEU A 34 -11.14 2.33 6.42
N SER A 35 -10.54 1.17 6.12
CA SER A 35 -9.49 1.06 5.11
C SER A 35 -10.10 1.24 3.73
N VAL A 36 -9.33 1.74 2.78
CA VAL A 36 -9.77 1.90 1.38
C VAL A 36 -8.84 1.11 0.47
N TYR A 37 -9.41 0.58 -0.60
CA TYR A 37 -8.62 -0.04 -1.66
C TYR A 37 -9.18 0.29 -3.03
N SER A 38 -8.34 0.20 -4.05
CA SER A 38 -8.70 0.49 -5.44
C SER A 38 -7.86 -0.34 -6.40
N THR A 39 -8.38 -0.56 -7.61
CA THR A 39 -7.65 -1.24 -8.69
C THR A 39 -7.89 -0.52 -10.01
N PRO A 40 -6.87 -0.37 -10.88
CA PRO A 40 -7.06 0.15 -12.24
C PRO A 40 -7.61 -0.91 -13.21
N SER A 41 -7.81 -2.14 -12.73
CA SER A 41 -8.31 -3.25 -13.54
C SER A 41 -9.79 -3.04 -13.87
N ALA A 42 -10.15 -3.17 -15.16
CA ALA A 42 -11.53 -2.97 -15.60
C ALA A 42 -12.49 -4.07 -15.09
N SER A 43 -11.98 -5.29 -14.89
CA SER A 43 -12.71 -6.40 -14.29
C SER A 43 -11.74 -7.19 -13.43
N LEU A 44 -12.02 -7.26 -12.13
CA LEU A 44 -11.33 -8.10 -11.15
C LEU A 44 -12.27 -9.23 -10.77
N ALA A 45 -11.88 -10.48 -10.97
CA ALA A 45 -12.71 -11.62 -10.61
C ALA A 45 -11.90 -12.69 -9.85
N HIS A 46 -12.53 -13.30 -8.85
CA HIS A 46 -11.86 -14.27 -7.99
C HIS A 46 -11.27 -15.48 -8.74
N GLY A 47 -11.88 -15.86 -9.87
CA GLY A 47 -11.50 -17.01 -10.68
C GLY A 47 -10.86 -16.69 -12.03
N ASP A 48 -10.42 -15.46 -12.28
CA ASP A 48 -9.84 -15.10 -13.59
C ASP A 48 -8.40 -15.60 -13.81
N GLY A 49 -7.77 -16.16 -12.77
CA GLY A 49 -6.42 -16.73 -12.83
C GLY A 49 -5.30 -15.71 -13.01
N LYS A 50 -5.60 -14.41 -12.95
CA LYS A 50 -4.59 -13.36 -13.06
C LYS A 50 -3.87 -13.16 -11.72
N PRO A 51 -2.53 -13.09 -11.72
CA PRO A 51 -1.79 -12.77 -10.51
C PRO A 51 -2.16 -11.38 -9.98
N VAL A 52 -2.15 -11.22 -8.66
CA VAL A 52 -2.48 -9.99 -7.95
C VAL A 52 -1.24 -9.42 -7.28
N ILE A 53 -0.98 -8.14 -7.51
CA ILE A 53 0.04 -7.34 -6.84
C ILE A 53 -0.67 -6.41 -5.87
N ILE A 54 -0.36 -6.50 -4.58
CA ILE A 54 -0.83 -5.56 -3.57
C ILE A 54 0.23 -4.48 -3.39
N VAL A 55 -0.17 -3.22 -3.45
CA VAL A 55 0.65 -2.08 -3.05
C VAL A 55 -0.08 -1.37 -1.92
N SER A 56 0.59 -1.18 -0.79
CA SER A 56 -0.01 -0.83 0.48
C SER A 56 0.71 0.33 1.17
N ALA A 57 -0.02 1.05 2.01
CA ALA A 57 0.52 1.99 2.97
C ALA A 57 -0.44 2.13 4.15
N ALA A 58 0.07 2.52 5.32
CA ALA A 58 -0.75 2.97 6.44
C ALA A 58 -1.25 4.40 6.20
N MET A 59 -2.47 4.73 6.64
CA MET A 59 -3.04 6.08 6.56
C MET A 59 -3.12 6.80 7.91
N ASP A 60 -3.06 6.04 9.02
CA ASP A 60 -3.22 6.57 10.37
C ASP A 60 -1.89 6.69 11.08
N SER A 61 -1.79 7.69 11.95
CA SER A 61 -0.67 7.88 12.84
C SER A 61 -1.17 8.03 14.29
N ARG A 62 -0.25 8.17 15.23
CA ARG A 62 -0.56 8.42 16.64
C ARG A 62 0.38 9.45 17.24
N SER A 63 -0.13 10.22 18.18
CA SER A 63 0.65 11.14 19.00
C SER A 63 0.11 11.16 20.42
N PHE A 64 0.84 11.80 21.35
CA PHE A 64 0.40 11.91 22.75
C PHE A 64 -0.93 12.68 22.88
N PHE A 65 -1.15 13.67 22.02
CA PHE A 65 -2.40 14.42 21.94
C PHE A 65 -3.09 14.08 20.63
N HIS A 66 -4.13 13.24 20.67
CA HIS A 66 -4.71 12.65 19.46
C HIS A 66 -5.10 13.68 18.39
N ASP A 67 -5.55 14.88 18.80
CA ASP A 67 -5.95 15.98 17.91
C ASP A 67 -4.76 16.71 17.22
N LEU A 68 -3.53 16.46 17.67
CA LEU A 68 -2.29 17.07 17.15
C LEU A 68 -1.43 16.08 16.36
N THR A 69 -2.05 15.00 15.86
CA THR A 69 -1.34 13.95 15.13
C THR A 69 -1.04 14.38 13.70
N LEU A 70 0.21 14.78 13.42
CA LEU A 70 0.66 15.13 12.06
C LEU A 70 1.21 13.94 11.27
N GLY A 71 2.01 13.07 11.90
CA GLY A 71 2.45 11.79 11.32
C GLY A 71 3.16 11.85 9.96
N ILE A 72 3.79 12.98 9.62
CA ILE A 72 4.25 13.27 8.25
C ILE A 72 5.25 12.22 7.73
N GLU A 73 6.29 11.95 8.51
CA GLU A 73 7.34 11.00 8.13
C GLU A 73 6.81 9.57 8.19
N ASN A 74 6.28 9.14 9.34
CA ASN A 74 5.96 7.73 9.59
C ASN A 74 4.86 7.19 8.64
N ASP A 75 3.74 7.89 8.53
CA ASP A 75 2.50 7.31 7.96
C ASP A 75 2.03 8.08 6.72
N VAL A 76 2.01 9.41 6.77
CA VAL A 76 1.49 10.25 5.67
C VAL A 76 2.37 10.15 4.42
N SER A 77 3.69 10.03 4.57
CA SER A 77 4.61 9.93 3.45
C SER A 77 4.33 8.70 2.56
N GLY A 78 4.09 7.54 3.18
CA GLY A 78 3.77 6.29 2.49
C GLY A 78 2.45 6.39 1.74
N MET A 79 1.42 6.98 2.37
CA MET A 79 0.13 7.24 1.74
C MET A 79 0.26 8.18 0.53
N ILE A 80 0.97 9.31 0.67
CA ILE A 80 1.20 10.26 -0.43
C ILE A 80 1.94 9.58 -1.58
N ALA A 81 2.98 8.80 -1.28
CA ALA A 81 3.75 8.08 -2.28
C ALA A 81 2.88 7.05 -3.02
N LEU A 82 2.00 6.32 -2.30
CA LEU A 82 1.09 5.35 -2.93
C LEU A 82 0.09 6.02 -3.87
N ILE A 83 -0.46 7.17 -3.47
CA ILE A 83 -1.37 7.96 -4.31
C ILE A 83 -0.61 8.49 -5.54
N ALA A 84 0.62 8.97 -5.37
CA ALA A 84 1.46 9.41 -6.46
C ALA A 84 1.80 8.27 -7.44
N VAL A 85 2.05 7.07 -6.93
CA VAL A 85 2.24 5.86 -7.77
C VAL A 85 0.96 5.54 -8.55
N ALA A 86 -0.20 5.57 -7.89
CA ALA A 86 -1.48 5.31 -8.56
C ALA A 86 -1.78 6.37 -9.64
N ASP A 87 -1.52 7.66 -9.38
CA ASP A 87 -1.68 8.74 -10.35
C ASP A 87 -0.68 8.61 -11.52
N ALA A 88 0.59 8.34 -11.24
CA ALA A 88 1.60 8.14 -12.26
C ALA A 88 1.24 6.96 -13.17
N LEU A 89 0.85 5.82 -12.59
CA LEU A 89 0.41 4.65 -13.34
C LEU A 89 -0.84 4.95 -14.16
N SER A 90 -1.80 5.71 -13.62
CA SER A 90 -3.04 6.09 -14.33
C SER A 90 -2.79 6.72 -15.71
N LYS A 91 -1.66 7.45 -15.85
CA LYS A 91 -1.29 8.21 -17.05
C LYS A 91 -0.49 7.40 -18.07
N VAL A 92 0.00 6.22 -17.70
CA VAL A 92 0.91 5.39 -18.51
C VAL A 92 0.30 4.92 -19.85
N GLY A 93 -1.04 4.89 -19.98
CA GLY A 93 -1.73 4.58 -21.24
C GLY A 93 -2.33 5.78 -22.00
N TRP A 94 -2.31 6.99 -21.41
CA TRP A 94 -3.11 8.13 -21.90
C TRP A 94 -2.31 9.19 -22.66
N MET A 95 -0.98 9.11 -22.73
CA MET A 95 -0.18 10.07 -23.50
C MET A 95 -0.15 9.71 -25.00
N ARG A 96 -1.32 9.71 -25.64
CA ARG A 96 -1.47 9.62 -27.10
C ARG A 96 -1.52 11.04 -27.66
N PHE A 97 -0.39 11.56 -28.12
CA PHE A 97 -0.42 12.77 -28.95
C PHE A 97 -1.26 12.46 -30.21
N PRO A 98 -2.24 13.30 -30.59
CA PRO A 98 -2.87 13.18 -31.89
C PRO A 98 -1.82 13.52 -32.95
N TYR A 99 -1.33 12.51 -33.66
CA TYR A 99 -0.74 12.72 -34.98
C TYR A 99 -1.92 12.87 -35.95
N GLU A 100 -2.47 14.07 -36.06
CA GLU A 100 -3.28 14.41 -37.24
C GLU A 100 -2.37 14.34 -38.46
N GLY A 101 -2.82 13.61 -39.47
CA GLY A 101 -2.07 13.34 -40.68
C GLY A 101 -1.71 14.60 -41.43
N HIS A 102 -0.43 14.97 -41.38
CA HIS A 102 0.22 15.73 -42.44
C HIS A 102 1.37 14.89 -42.99
N ASN A 103 1.24 14.51 -44.26
CA ASN A 103 2.31 13.88 -45.04
C ASN A 103 3.50 14.83 -45.10
N ILE A 104 4.53 14.58 -44.31
CA ILE A 104 5.83 15.23 -44.49
C ILE A 104 6.74 14.23 -45.19
N SER A 105 6.98 14.53 -46.47
CA SER A 105 7.98 13.93 -47.34
C SER A 105 9.30 13.73 -46.61
N LYS A 106 9.89 12.54 -46.77
CA LYS A 106 11.25 12.22 -46.29
C LYS A 106 12.26 13.17 -46.94
N SER A 107 12.99 13.94 -46.15
CA SER A 107 14.23 14.59 -46.57
C SER A 107 15.32 14.42 -45.51
N PRO A 108 16.60 14.29 -45.92
CA PRO A 108 17.69 13.95 -45.02
C PRO A 108 18.05 15.13 -44.11
N PHE A 109 18.34 14.78 -42.87
CA PHE A 109 18.66 15.65 -41.74
C PHE A 109 19.90 16.52 -42.02
N TYR A 110 19.76 17.85 -41.93
CA TYR A 110 20.86 18.80 -41.74
C TYR A 110 20.99 19.09 -40.24
N ILE A 111 22.20 18.97 -39.69
CA ILE A 111 22.50 19.38 -38.31
C ILE A 111 22.75 20.89 -38.33
N SER A 112 21.86 21.66 -37.70
CA SER A 112 22.12 23.05 -37.34
C SER A 112 22.24 23.15 -35.82
N THR A 113 23.45 23.52 -35.40
CA THR A 113 23.80 23.90 -34.03
C THR A 113 23.00 25.13 -33.61
N ASN A 114 22.07 24.95 -32.65
CA ASN A 114 21.57 25.92 -31.66
C ASN A 114 20.10 25.69 -31.33
N LEU A 115 19.76 24.57 -30.68
CA LEU A 115 18.68 24.45 -29.68
C LEU A 115 18.71 23.02 -29.11
N ILE A 116 19.26 22.83 -27.91
CA ILE A 116 19.14 21.55 -27.21
C ILE A 116 17.75 21.52 -26.58
N ILE A 117 16.73 21.21 -27.39
CA ILE A 117 15.48 20.66 -26.86
C ILE A 117 15.79 19.20 -26.54
N ILE A 118 16.09 18.91 -25.28
CA ILE A 118 16.09 17.53 -24.79
C ILE A 118 14.63 17.06 -24.89
N ARG A 119 14.28 16.36 -25.97
CA ARG A 119 13.11 15.48 -25.95
C ARG A 119 13.41 14.41 -24.90
N LEU A 120 12.88 14.59 -23.69
CA LEU A 120 12.70 13.48 -22.76
C LEU A 120 11.74 12.51 -23.44
N TYR A 121 12.28 11.44 -24.02
CA TYR A 121 11.51 10.28 -24.39
C TYR A 121 11.00 9.64 -23.10
N THR A 122 9.84 10.08 -22.61
CA THR A 122 9.07 9.27 -21.66
C THR A 122 8.66 8.02 -22.41
N GLN A 123 9.39 6.93 -22.19
CA GLN A 123 9.05 5.58 -22.64
C GLN A 123 7.60 5.32 -22.26
N GLN A 124 6.72 5.26 -23.27
CA GLN A 124 5.32 4.90 -23.06
C GLN A 124 5.26 3.41 -22.76
N SER A 125 4.42 3.00 -21.81
CA SER A 125 4.11 1.57 -21.69
C SER A 125 3.36 1.15 -22.95
N PRO A 126 3.74 0.03 -23.58
CA PRO A 126 3.03 -0.50 -24.73
C PRO A 126 1.64 -1.08 -24.37
N VAL A 127 1.29 -1.15 -23.09
CA VAL A 127 0.06 -1.78 -22.59
C VAL A 127 -0.74 -0.77 -21.76
N ALA A 128 -2.04 -0.65 -22.05
CA ALA A 128 -2.97 0.12 -21.22
C ALA A 128 -3.14 -0.55 -19.86
N LEU A 129 -3.33 0.23 -18.78
CA LEU A 129 -3.47 -0.34 -17.43
C LEU A 129 -4.60 -1.37 -17.30
N THR A 130 -5.68 -1.20 -18.06
CA THR A 130 -6.83 -2.12 -18.06
C THR A 130 -6.51 -3.48 -18.68
N THR A 131 -5.43 -3.58 -19.47
CA THR A 131 -5.00 -4.79 -20.18
C THR A 131 -3.72 -5.41 -19.58
N PHE A 132 -3.30 -4.97 -18.39
CA PHE A 132 -2.15 -5.56 -17.72
C PHE A 132 -2.35 -7.06 -17.46
N PRO A 133 -1.25 -7.86 -17.55
CA PRO A 133 -1.31 -9.31 -17.32
C PRO A 133 -1.56 -9.67 -15.85
N LYS A 134 -1.42 -8.70 -14.95
CA LYS A 134 -1.60 -8.84 -13.50
C LYS A 134 -2.53 -7.74 -12.99
N HIS A 135 -3.29 -8.04 -11.95
CA HIS A 135 -4.03 -7.03 -11.21
C HIS A 135 -3.11 -6.27 -10.27
N ILE A 136 -3.31 -4.97 -10.17
CA ILE A 136 -2.68 -4.12 -9.14
C ILE A 136 -3.78 -3.66 -8.22
N ILE A 137 -3.61 -3.83 -6.91
CA ILE A 137 -4.55 -3.35 -5.90
C ILE A 137 -3.79 -2.42 -4.98
N TYR A 138 -4.19 -1.16 -4.97
CA TYR A 138 -3.71 -0.16 -4.02
C TYR A 138 -4.54 -0.26 -2.75
N THR A 139 -3.90 -0.26 -1.59
CA THR A 139 -4.57 -0.36 -0.29
C THR A 139 -4.02 0.71 0.65
N LEU A 140 -4.91 1.45 1.30
CA LEU A 140 -4.58 2.34 2.40
C LEU A 140 -5.28 1.78 3.64
N PHE A 141 -4.48 1.36 4.62
CA PHE A 141 -4.98 0.74 5.83
C PHE A 141 -5.05 1.74 6.98
N THR A 142 -6.17 1.73 7.68
CA THR A 142 -6.36 2.51 8.92
C THR A 142 -6.23 1.60 10.15
N ALA A 143 -6.05 2.22 11.31
CA ALA A 143 -5.80 1.54 12.57
C ALA A 143 -4.55 0.63 12.56
N GLU A 144 -3.55 0.96 11.74
CA GLU A 144 -2.26 0.26 11.70
C GLU A 144 -1.43 0.58 12.94
N ALA A 145 -1.45 1.84 13.40
CA ALA A 145 -0.79 2.26 14.64
C ALA A 145 -1.37 1.58 15.91
N TRP A 146 -2.53 0.92 15.76
CA TRP A 146 -3.28 0.24 16.80
C TRP A 146 -3.25 -1.28 16.67
N GLY A 147 -2.11 -1.81 16.19
CA GLY A 147 -1.85 -3.24 16.13
C GLY A 147 -2.27 -3.87 14.81
N HIS A 148 -2.12 -3.15 13.70
CA HIS A 148 -2.41 -3.63 12.34
C HIS A 148 -3.88 -4.05 12.16
N ALA A 149 -4.81 -3.36 12.83
CA ALA A 149 -6.20 -3.79 12.87
C ALA A 149 -6.86 -3.73 11.48
N GLY A 150 -6.52 -2.73 10.66
CA GLY A 150 -7.07 -2.58 9.31
C GLY A 150 -6.56 -3.66 8.35
N SER A 151 -5.24 -3.83 8.27
CA SER A 151 -4.62 -4.82 7.39
C SER A 151 -4.96 -6.25 7.81
N GLN A 152 -4.95 -6.57 9.11
CA GLN A 152 -5.39 -7.88 9.61
C GLN A 152 -6.85 -8.17 9.27
N ARG A 153 -7.74 -7.18 9.43
CA ARG A 153 -9.16 -7.36 9.09
C ARG A 153 -9.35 -7.60 7.60
N PHE A 154 -8.74 -6.78 6.75
CA PHE A 154 -8.81 -6.92 5.30
C PHE A 154 -8.28 -8.28 4.84
N VAL A 155 -7.08 -8.67 5.31
CA VAL A 155 -6.48 -9.96 4.97
C VAL A 155 -7.34 -11.11 5.47
N SER A 156 -7.91 -11.01 6.67
CA SER A 156 -8.84 -12.03 7.18
C SER A 156 -10.06 -12.18 6.28
N ASP A 157 -10.68 -11.08 5.84
CA ASP A 157 -11.89 -11.08 5.03
C ASP A 157 -11.63 -11.61 3.61
N VAL A 158 -10.51 -11.20 2.98
CA VAL A 158 -10.10 -11.70 1.66
C VAL A 158 -9.70 -13.18 1.72
N TYR A 159 -9.02 -13.61 2.78
CA TYR A 159 -8.60 -15.01 2.95
C TYR A 159 -9.78 -15.94 3.26
N GLN A 160 -10.68 -15.53 4.15
CA GLN A 160 -11.82 -16.36 4.57
C GLN A 160 -12.94 -16.36 3.53
N ASN A 161 -13.08 -15.28 2.75
CA ASN A 161 -14.15 -15.07 1.79
C ASN A 161 -15.56 -15.35 2.39
N PRO A 162 -16.02 -14.48 3.32
CA PRO A 162 -17.19 -14.75 4.14
C PRO A 162 -18.47 -14.85 3.31
N THR A 163 -19.33 -15.82 3.66
CA THR A 163 -20.65 -16.00 3.05
C THR A 163 -21.71 -15.21 3.81
N CYS A 164 -22.63 -14.60 3.07
CA CYS A 164 -23.72 -13.82 3.66
C CYS A 164 -24.87 -14.71 4.11
N ALA A 165 -25.29 -14.51 5.36
CA ALA A 165 -26.49 -15.09 5.92
C ALA A 165 -27.58 -14.03 6.09
N ASN A 166 -28.82 -14.42 5.82
CA ASN A 166 -29.99 -13.64 6.17
C ASN A 166 -30.28 -13.82 7.65
N THR A 167 -30.43 -12.71 8.38
CA THR A 167 -30.75 -12.74 9.81
C THR A 167 -32.02 -11.94 10.08
N THR A 168 -32.86 -12.46 10.99
CA THR A 168 -34.06 -11.76 11.47
C THR A 168 -33.66 -10.92 12.68
N GLY A 169 -33.05 -9.76 12.45
CA GLY A 169 -32.68 -8.80 13.50
C GLY A 169 -31.89 -7.61 12.96
N ASN A 170 -31.84 -6.52 13.72
CA ASN A 170 -31.15 -5.29 13.31
C ASN A 170 -29.64 -5.38 13.64
N TYR A 171 -28.93 -6.32 13.00
CA TYR A 171 -27.52 -6.60 13.26
C TYR A 171 -26.55 -5.68 12.51
N CYS A 172 -27.04 -4.94 11.52
CA CYS A 172 -26.22 -4.11 10.66
C CYS A 172 -26.76 -2.67 10.64
N PRO A 173 -25.96 -1.66 11.02
CA PRO A 173 -26.42 -0.28 11.10
C PRO A 173 -26.49 0.42 9.74
N TYR A 174 -26.04 -0.22 8.67
CA TYR A 174 -26.06 0.36 7.32
C TYR A 174 -27.45 0.25 6.68
N THR A 175 -27.86 1.28 5.96
CA THR A 175 -29.02 1.24 5.08
C THR A 175 -28.67 0.44 3.82
N ALA A 176 -29.34 -0.69 3.58
CA ALA A 176 -29.08 -1.60 2.46
C ALA A 176 -27.62 -2.09 2.37
N PRO A 177 -27.14 -2.88 3.36
CA PRO A 177 -25.80 -3.44 3.32
C PRO A 177 -25.68 -4.51 2.22
N ALA A 178 -24.50 -4.66 1.63
CA ALA A 178 -24.22 -5.79 0.74
C ALA A 178 -24.34 -7.14 1.47
N CYS A 179 -24.08 -7.16 2.78
CA CYS A 179 -24.21 -8.34 3.64
C CYS A 179 -24.81 -7.97 5.01
N SER A 180 -25.91 -8.63 5.41
CA SER A 180 -26.52 -8.39 6.72
C SER A 180 -25.79 -9.10 7.85
N TYR A 181 -25.31 -10.32 7.61
CA TYR A 181 -24.50 -11.08 8.56
C TYR A 181 -23.44 -11.93 7.84
N PRO A 182 -22.14 -11.76 8.14
CA PRO A 182 -21.58 -10.67 8.94
C PRO A 182 -21.94 -9.30 8.34
N CYS A 183 -22.09 -8.27 9.17
CA CYS A 183 -22.46 -6.95 8.68
C CYS A 183 -21.32 -6.36 7.84
N LEU A 184 -21.50 -6.31 6.53
CA LEU A 184 -20.53 -5.77 5.57
C LEU A 184 -21.24 -4.80 4.64
N ARG A 185 -20.66 -3.61 4.53
CA ARG A 185 -21.20 -2.56 3.66
C ARG A 185 -21.08 -2.92 2.18
N ASP A 186 -19.98 -3.57 1.83
CA ASP A 186 -19.59 -3.91 0.47
C ASP A 186 -18.99 -5.33 0.46
N LEU A 187 -19.07 -6.04 -0.67
CA LEU A 187 -18.52 -7.38 -0.88
C LEU A 187 -17.48 -7.42 -2.01
N ASP A 188 -17.09 -6.28 -2.54
CA ASP A 188 -16.16 -6.16 -3.66
C ASP A 188 -14.81 -6.82 -3.38
N PHE A 189 -14.40 -6.89 -2.10
CA PHE A 189 -13.15 -7.52 -1.68
C PHE A 189 -13.17 -9.04 -1.89
N THR A 190 -14.35 -9.67 -1.96
CA THR A 190 -14.51 -11.12 -2.23
C THR A 190 -14.04 -11.48 -3.64
N ARG A 191 -13.96 -10.49 -4.55
CA ARG A 191 -13.40 -10.67 -5.89
C ARG A 191 -11.89 -10.83 -5.90
N ILE A 192 -11.22 -10.51 -4.80
CA ILE A 192 -9.77 -10.72 -4.64
C ILE A 192 -9.55 -12.18 -4.26
N ASN A 193 -8.77 -12.90 -5.08
CA ASN A 193 -8.33 -14.24 -4.72
C ASN A 193 -7.01 -14.15 -3.95
N PHE A 194 -7.04 -14.53 -2.67
CA PHE A 194 -5.87 -14.47 -1.81
C PHE A 194 -4.71 -15.34 -2.34
N ASP A 195 -5.02 -16.51 -2.91
CA ASP A 195 -3.99 -17.42 -3.41
C ASP A 195 -3.31 -16.92 -4.68
N ALA A 196 -4.00 -16.05 -5.43
CA ALA A 196 -3.46 -15.38 -6.61
C ALA A 196 -2.54 -14.18 -6.27
N ILE A 197 -2.41 -13.81 -4.99
CA ILE A 197 -1.47 -12.74 -4.58
C ILE A 197 -0.04 -13.21 -4.84
N GLU A 198 0.60 -12.56 -5.82
CA GLU A 198 1.96 -12.84 -6.26
C GLU A 198 3.00 -12.05 -5.49
N SER A 199 2.68 -10.82 -5.10
CA SER A 199 3.58 -10.01 -4.26
C SER A 199 2.84 -8.92 -3.49
N VAL A 200 3.41 -8.55 -2.35
CA VAL A 200 2.92 -7.45 -1.50
C VAL A 200 4.03 -6.41 -1.33
N TRP A 201 3.69 -5.17 -1.61
CA TRP A 201 4.60 -4.03 -1.54
C TRP A 201 4.03 -3.04 -0.55
N GLU A 202 4.87 -2.48 0.30
CA GLU A 202 4.48 -1.43 1.22
C GLU A 202 5.41 -0.24 1.12
N LEU A 203 4.83 0.96 1.09
CA LEU A 203 5.53 2.22 1.21
C LEU A 203 5.33 2.74 2.62
N ASN A 204 6.41 2.85 3.39
CA ASN A 204 6.36 3.26 4.78
C ASN A 204 7.57 4.13 5.09
N SER A 205 7.35 5.34 5.62
CA SER A 205 8.42 6.30 5.90
C SER A 205 9.33 6.54 4.69
N VAL A 206 8.88 7.35 3.73
CA VAL A 206 9.57 7.60 2.46
C VAL A 206 9.81 9.09 2.20
N ALA A 207 9.84 9.91 3.25
CA ALA A 207 9.92 11.37 3.15
C ALA A 207 11.33 11.94 3.39
N GLN A 208 12.21 11.21 4.08
CA GLN A 208 13.56 11.66 4.46
C GLN A 208 14.67 10.93 3.68
N SER A 209 14.46 10.69 2.38
CA SER A 209 15.46 10.02 1.54
C SER A 209 16.72 10.88 1.35
N SER A 210 17.89 10.24 1.30
CA SER A 210 19.16 10.88 0.92
C SER A 210 19.05 11.66 -0.40
N ALA A 211 19.74 12.79 -0.49
CA ALA A 211 19.79 13.61 -1.71
C ALA A 211 20.28 12.79 -2.92
N PRO A 212 19.80 13.07 -4.14
CA PRO A 212 20.10 12.25 -5.33
C PRO A 212 21.59 12.15 -5.74
N SER A 213 22.45 13.00 -5.18
CA SER A 213 23.90 13.00 -5.39
C SER A 213 24.68 12.43 -4.21
N SER A 214 23.98 11.89 -3.20
CA SER A 214 24.59 11.27 -2.04
C SER A 214 25.19 9.90 -2.39
N PRO A 215 26.37 9.53 -1.86
CA PRO A 215 26.89 8.17 -1.96
C PRO A 215 26.09 7.16 -1.12
N GLN A 216 25.17 7.63 -0.26
CA GLN A 216 24.27 6.77 0.51
C GLN A 216 23.00 6.49 -0.29
N PRO A 217 22.45 5.26 -0.22
CA PRO A 217 21.17 4.96 -0.86
C PRO A 217 20.06 5.87 -0.32
N SER A 218 19.14 6.22 -1.20
CA SER A 218 17.96 7.04 -0.88
C SER A 218 16.87 6.22 -0.19
N PHE A 219 16.79 4.91 -0.48
CA PHE A 219 15.78 4.02 0.06
C PHE A 219 16.34 2.63 0.41
N PHE A 220 15.63 1.94 1.30
CA PHE A 220 15.94 0.59 1.74
C PHE A 220 14.75 -0.34 1.53
N ALA A 221 15.04 -1.53 1.02
CA ALA A 221 14.10 -2.63 0.87
C ALA A 221 14.26 -3.61 2.03
N HIS A 222 13.21 -3.75 2.85
CA HIS A 222 13.14 -4.66 3.98
C HIS A 222 12.38 -5.92 3.60
N PHE A 223 12.88 -7.07 4.04
CA PHE A 223 12.33 -8.39 3.76
C PHE A 223 12.23 -9.21 5.06
N ASP A 224 11.21 -10.07 5.17
CA ASP A 224 11.07 -11.01 6.29
C ASP A 224 12.04 -12.21 6.17
N ASP A 225 12.16 -12.73 4.95
CA ASP A 225 13.03 -13.85 4.62
C ASP A 225 13.93 -13.48 3.44
N THR A 226 15.21 -13.23 3.72
CA THR A 226 16.22 -12.90 2.70
C THR A 226 16.60 -14.10 1.83
N THR A 227 16.20 -15.32 2.21
CA THR A 227 16.49 -16.55 1.47
C THR A 227 15.41 -16.89 0.46
N LEU A 228 14.22 -16.30 0.58
CA LEU A 228 13.10 -16.53 -0.34
C LEU A 228 13.43 -16.01 -1.76
N PRO A 229 13.45 -16.87 -2.80
CA PRO A 229 13.83 -16.45 -4.16
C PRO A 229 12.98 -15.31 -4.73
N GLY A 230 11.69 -15.27 -4.36
CA GLY A 230 10.78 -14.21 -4.76
C GLY A 230 11.20 -12.83 -4.21
N ASN A 231 11.65 -12.76 -2.96
CA ASN A 231 12.14 -11.52 -2.35
C ASN A 231 13.39 -11.00 -3.08
N ASN A 232 14.31 -11.91 -3.41
CA ASN A 232 15.50 -11.57 -4.21
C ASN A 232 15.13 -11.04 -5.60
N ARG A 233 14.06 -11.56 -6.21
CA ARG A 233 13.53 -11.04 -7.47
C ARG A 233 12.96 -9.62 -7.31
N LEU A 234 12.22 -9.34 -6.24
CA LEU A 234 11.69 -7.99 -5.98
C LEU A 234 12.81 -6.97 -5.82
N LEU A 235 13.85 -7.32 -5.06
CA LEU A 235 15.04 -6.47 -4.89
C LEU A 235 15.73 -6.17 -6.23
N GLN A 236 15.93 -7.18 -7.07
CA GLN A 236 16.54 -7.00 -8.39
C GLN A 236 15.72 -6.06 -9.29
N LEU A 237 14.39 -6.16 -9.25
CA LEU A 237 13.51 -5.27 -10.01
C LEU A 237 13.63 -3.82 -9.52
N LEU A 238 13.64 -3.62 -8.20
CA LEU A 238 13.82 -2.31 -7.58
C LEU A 238 15.16 -1.67 -7.98
N VAL A 239 16.26 -2.41 -7.84
CA VAL A 239 17.61 -1.93 -8.22
C VAL A 239 17.66 -1.59 -9.71
N ASN A 240 17.08 -2.43 -10.58
CA ASN A 240 17.09 -2.21 -12.02
C ASN A 240 16.27 -0.97 -12.44
N VAL A 241 15.10 -0.74 -11.83
CA VAL A 241 14.25 0.42 -12.13
C VAL A 241 14.83 1.72 -11.56
N SER A 242 15.55 1.65 -10.44
CA SER A 242 16.17 2.83 -9.82
C SER A 242 17.27 3.49 -10.67
N GLY A 243 17.76 2.81 -11.72
CA GLY A 243 18.53 3.44 -12.82
C GLY A 243 19.88 4.06 -12.45
N GLY A 244 20.36 3.91 -11.22
CA GLY A 244 21.63 4.47 -10.74
C GLY A 244 21.50 5.32 -9.47
N GLN A 245 22.51 6.16 -9.20
CA GLN A 245 22.71 6.87 -7.93
C GLN A 245 21.57 7.82 -7.52
N GLN A 246 20.74 8.27 -8.48
CA GLN A 246 19.79 9.37 -8.26
C GLN A 246 18.65 9.02 -7.28
N TYR A 247 18.22 7.75 -7.24
CA TYR A 247 17.24 7.23 -6.28
C TYR A 247 17.60 5.80 -5.88
N ALA A 248 18.86 5.61 -5.48
CA ALA A 248 19.40 4.27 -5.23
C ALA A 248 18.64 3.56 -4.10
N ILE A 249 18.29 2.31 -4.35
CA ILE A 249 17.67 1.42 -3.38
C ILE A 249 18.56 0.22 -3.08
N GLN A 250 18.67 -0.14 -1.80
CA GLN A 250 19.50 -1.24 -1.33
C GLN A 250 18.71 -2.15 -0.38
N ALA A 251 19.08 -3.41 -0.27
CA ALA A 251 18.54 -4.27 0.79
C ALA A 251 18.91 -3.73 2.18
N ALA A 252 17.95 -3.67 3.10
CA ALA A 252 18.21 -3.23 4.47
C ALA A 252 19.25 -4.11 5.19
N ALA A 253 19.33 -5.39 4.82
CA ALA A 253 20.28 -6.37 5.34
C ALA A 253 21.66 -6.34 4.63
N ALA A 254 21.92 -5.37 3.76
CA ALA A 254 23.19 -5.33 3.01
C ALA A 254 24.43 -5.05 3.87
N ASP A 255 24.24 -4.65 5.14
CA ASP A 255 25.31 -4.59 6.14
C ASP A 255 25.58 -5.94 6.82
N GLY A 256 24.98 -7.03 6.32
CA GLY A 256 25.12 -8.38 6.86
C GLY A 256 24.21 -8.70 8.04
N VAL A 257 23.33 -7.78 8.45
CA VAL A 257 22.41 -7.98 9.57
C VAL A 257 20.97 -8.08 9.07
N ASP A 258 20.39 -9.27 9.18
CA ASP A 258 18.97 -9.49 8.89
C ASP A 258 18.10 -8.99 10.05
N ARG A 259 17.42 -7.86 9.83
CA ARG A 259 16.55 -7.20 10.80
C ARG A 259 15.09 -7.58 10.68
N LYS A 260 14.74 -8.45 9.73
CA LYS A 260 13.35 -8.76 9.37
C LYS A 260 12.60 -7.49 8.94
N LEU A 261 11.27 -7.58 8.91
CA LEU A 261 10.42 -6.44 8.55
C LEU A 261 10.33 -5.43 9.70
N PRO A 262 10.33 -4.12 9.41
CA PRO A 262 9.80 -3.13 10.35
C PRO A 262 8.29 -3.38 10.60
N PRO A 263 7.67 -2.75 11.61
CA PRO A 263 6.22 -2.78 11.79
C PRO A 263 5.52 -2.27 10.53
N SER A 264 4.68 -3.11 9.93
CA SER A 264 4.18 -2.86 8.59
C SER A 264 2.93 -3.72 8.29
N THR A 265 2.11 -3.25 7.37
CA THR A 265 0.90 -3.92 6.87
C THR A 265 1.20 -5.30 6.22
N VAL A 266 2.38 -5.47 5.61
CA VAL A 266 2.87 -6.74 5.01
C VAL A 266 2.79 -7.90 6.02
N GLN A 267 3.02 -7.62 7.30
CA GLN A 267 2.99 -8.65 8.35
C GLN A 267 1.64 -9.38 8.40
N ALA A 268 0.52 -8.69 8.14
CA ALA A 268 -0.80 -9.31 8.10
C ALA A 268 -0.93 -10.35 6.98
N PHE A 269 -0.35 -10.08 5.80
CA PHE A 269 -0.35 -11.01 4.67
C PHE A 269 0.53 -12.24 4.96
N LEU A 270 1.74 -12.01 5.49
CA LEU A 270 2.68 -13.09 5.80
C LEU A 270 2.23 -13.99 6.96
N GLN A 271 1.36 -13.49 7.85
CA GLN A 271 0.70 -14.32 8.86
C GLN A 271 -0.20 -15.40 8.23
N LYS A 272 -0.80 -15.15 7.06
CA LYS A 272 -1.62 -16.14 6.35
C LYS A 272 -0.81 -17.02 5.40
N LYS A 273 0.17 -16.44 4.70
CA LYS A 273 1.00 -17.16 3.73
C LYS A 273 2.42 -16.59 3.71
N ARG A 274 3.33 -17.25 4.44
CA ARG A 274 4.76 -16.88 4.56
C ARG A 274 5.53 -16.93 3.24
N SER A 275 5.04 -17.68 2.26
CA SER A 275 5.70 -17.83 0.96
C SER A 275 5.42 -16.70 -0.03
N ILE A 276 4.56 -15.72 0.31
CA ILE A 276 4.31 -14.56 -0.55
C ILE A 276 5.57 -13.68 -0.56
N PRO A 277 6.15 -13.41 -1.74
CA PRO A 277 7.19 -12.39 -1.87
C PRO A 277 6.68 -11.03 -1.42
N ALA A 278 7.37 -10.39 -0.46
CA ALA A 278 6.92 -9.12 0.07
C ALA A 278 8.07 -8.21 0.46
N VAL A 279 7.88 -6.91 0.23
CA VAL A 279 8.88 -5.88 0.49
C VAL A 279 8.26 -4.66 1.13
N VAL A 280 8.93 -4.12 2.15
CA VAL A 280 8.64 -2.80 2.71
C VAL A 280 9.74 -1.85 2.24
N ILE A 281 9.37 -0.73 1.65
CA ILE A 281 10.28 0.30 1.15
C ILE A 281 10.20 1.49 2.10
N SER A 282 11.35 1.91 2.63
CA SER A 282 11.48 3.06 3.52
C SER A 282 12.75 3.87 3.24
N ASP A 283 12.86 5.05 3.84
CA ASP A 283 14.03 5.93 3.82
C ASP A 283 15.09 5.54 4.88
N PHE A 284 14.74 4.68 5.84
CA PHE A 284 15.66 4.19 6.86
C PHE A 284 16.13 2.74 6.66
N GLN A 285 17.38 2.45 7.04
CA GLN A 285 17.90 1.08 7.09
C GLN A 285 17.61 0.38 8.43
N LYS A 286 17.88 1.08 9.54
CA LYS A 286 17.91 0.50 10.89
C LYS A 286 17.00 1.23 11.86
N GLN A 287 16.94 2.56 11.73
CA GLN A 287 16.30 3.47 12.67
C GLN A 287 15.69 4.63 11.88
N LEU A 288 14.44 4.92 12.17
CA LEU A 288 13.67 6.03 11.61
C LEU A 288 14.15 7.38 12.18
N GLY A 289 14.13 8.44 11.35
CA GLY A 289 14.42 9.82 11.76
C GLY A 289 15.88 10.12 12.15
N LYS A 290 16.86 9.59 11.41
CA LYS A 290 18.30 9.80 11.68
C LYS A 290 19.07 10.38 10.52
#